data_AF-A0A1C6IAH3-F1
#
_entry.id   AF-A0A1C6IAH3-F1
#
_cell.length_a   1.000
_cell.length_b   1.000
_cell.length_c   1.000
_cell.angle_alpha   90.00
_cell.angle_beta   90.00
_cell.angle_gamma   90.00
#
_symmetry.space_group_name_H-M   'P 1'
#
loop_
_entity.id
_entity.type
_entity.pdbx_description
1 polymer ?
#
loop_
_entity_poly.entity_id
_entity_poly.type
_entity_poly.pdbx_seq_one_letter_code
_entity_poly.pdbx_strand_id
1 'polypeptide(L)'
;MDIKQCDRCKKAYDPKAEGGHGTIIEISRKCLLGLEATDLCPECMEQFRQWRNNKDTCITHQLPQLPKLPTGQLVSDDFVPAHHCRVYDEPRKEEGPKKYRKKPVEVEAIQYTAGNLEQVLAFAGESAEWNTEAQRLYIETLEGKHLATQGDYIIRGIAGEYYPCKPDIFAETYEEEPNNA
;
A
#
# COMPACT_ATOMS: atom_id res chain seq x y z
N MET A 1 28.41 26.80 -37.49
CA MET A 1 28.10 27.07 -36.07
C MET A 1 26.59 27.11 -35.96
N ASP A 2 26.01 26.21 -35.16
CA ASP A 2 24.56 26.06 -35.02
C ASP A 2 24.14 26.83 -33.76
N ILE A 3 23.86 28.12 -33.93
CA ILE A 3 23.57 29.02 -32.80
C ILE A 3 22.09 28.91 -32.44
N LYS A 4 21.81 28.55 -31.18
CA LYS A 4 20.45 28.46 -30.63
C LYS A 4 20.12 29.64 -29.72
N GLN A 5 18.84 29.90 -29.51
CA GLN A 5 18.39 30.91 -28.54
C GLN A 5 17.94 30.23 -27.25
N CYS A 6 18.44 30.71 -26.11
CA CYS A 6 18.06 30.19 -24.79
C CYS A 6 16.61 30.56 -24.45
N ASP A 7 15.77 29.59 -24.10
CA ASP A 7 14.37 29.85 -23.78
C ASP A 7 14.17 30.72 -22.54
N ARG A 8 15.12 30.69 -21.59
CA ARG A 8 15.05 31.42 -20.33
C ARG A 8 15.56 32.86 -20.44
N CYS A 9 16.80 33.05 -20.87
CA CYS A 9 17.43 34.38 -20.93
C CYS A 9 17.40 35.02 -22.31
N LYS A 10 16.89 34.31 -23.33
CA LYS A 10 16.79 34.74 -24.73
C LYS A 10 18.14 35.06 -25.41
N LYS A 11 19.27 34.75 -24.76
CA LYS A 11 20.62 34.89 -25.34
C LYS A 11 20.91 33.77 -26.36
N ALA A 12 21.64 34.12 -27.41
CA ALA A 12 22.20 33.17 -28.36
C ALA A 12 23.36 32.38 -27.74
N TYR A 13 23.45 31.07 -28.01
CA TYR A 13 24.53 30.21 -27.54
C TYR A 13 24.86 29.11 -28.54
N ASP A 14 26.11 28.64 -28.53
CA ASP A 14 26.52 27.45 -29.31
C ASP A 14 26.40 26.20 -28.40
N PRO A 15 25.54 25.23 -28.73
CA PRO A 15 25.37 24.00 -27.96
C PRO A 15 26.59 23.06 -28.04
N LYS A 16 27.54 23.30 -28.95
CA LYS A 16 28.75 22.47 -29.16
C LYS A 16 30.04 23.13 -28.68
N ALA A 17 29.99 24.34 -28.13
CA ALA A 17 31.19 25.00 -27.60
C ALA A 17 31.70 24.31 -26.30
N GLU A 18 33.03 24.17 -26.19
CA GLU A 18 33.68 23.48 -25.06
C GLU A 18 33.33 24.12 -23.71
N GLY A 19 32.84 23.31 -22.78
CA GLY A 19 32.20 23.74 -21.52
C GLY A 19 30.71 23.38 -21.42
N GLY A 20 30.09 23.00 -22.54
CA GLY A 20 28.76 22.37 -22.55
C GLY A 20 28.84 20.95 -22.02
N HIS A 21 28.53 20.74 -20.74
CA HIS A 21 28.30 19.39 -20.21
C HIS A 21 27.20 18.71 -21.02
N GLY A 22 27.61 17.83 -21.93
CA GLY A 22 26.84 16.69 -22.42
C GLY A 22 25.60 17.08 -23.21
N THR A 23 25.60 16.67 -24.48
CA THR A 23 24.50 15.93 -25.08
C THR A 23 23.45 15.51 -24.05
N ILE A 24 22.20 15.89 -24.30
CA ILE A 24 20.99 15.39 -23.66
C ILE A 24 21.09 13.86 -23.54
N ILE A 25 21.62 13.37 -22.42
CA ILE A 25 21.61 11.97 -22.03
C ILE A 25 21.31 11.99 -20.53
N GLU A 26 20.04 11.65 -20.24
CA GLU A 26 19.55 11.16 -18.95
C GLU A 26 19.52 12.12 -17.74
N ILE A 27 19.11 13.38 -17.94
CA ILE A 27 18.34 14.04 -16.88
C ILE A 27 16.89 13.60 -17.05
N SER A 28 16.54 12.51 -16.35
CA SER A 28 15.22 11.89 -16.20
C SER A 28 14.09 12.58 -16.98
N ARG A 29 13.64 11.93 -18.05
CA ARG A 29 12.54 12.31 -18.95
C ARG A 29 11.15 12.36 -18.27
N LYS A 30 11.07 12.63 -16.96
CA LYS A 30 9.85 12.55 -16.15
C LYS A 30 9.59 13.71 -15.17
N CYS A 31 10.46 14.73 -15.10
CA CYS A 31 10.20 15.94 -14.28
C CYS A 31 9.80 17.18 -15.08
N LEU A 32 9.87 17.15 -16.41
CA LEU A 32 9.30 18.20 -17.24
C LEU A 32 7.92 17.74 -17.66
N LEU A 33 6.91 18.40 -17.10
CA LEU A 33 5.52 18.39 -17.52
C LEU A 33 5.41 18.60 -19.05
N GLY A 34 5.55 17.54 -19.85
CA GLY A 34 5.31 17.54 -21.29
C GLY A 34 6.14 18.50 -22.14
N LEU A 35 7.29 18.98 -21.66
CA LEU A 35 8.17 19.87 -22.44
C LEU A 35 9.38 19.08 -22.93
N GLU A 36 9.40 18.78 -24.23
CA GLU A 36 10.56 18.24 -24.93
C GLU A 36 11.77 19.16 -24.66
N ALA A 37 12.83 18.56 -24.09
CA ALA A 37 14.17 19.12 -23.78
C ALA A 37 14.36 20.64 -24.01
N THR A 38 14.30 21.41 -22.92
CA THR A 38 14.47 22.88 -22.92
C THR A 38 15.83 23.32 -23.50
N ASP A 39 15.81 24.14 -24.55
CA ASP A 39 16.99 24.78 -25.13
C ASP A 39 17.50 25.89 -24.19
N LEU A 40 18.28 25.50 -23.17
CA LEU A 40 18.88 26.40 -22.19
C LEU A 40 20.37 26.56 -22.45
N CYS A 41 20.87 27.80 -22.36
CA CYS A 41 22.31 28.05 -22.41
C CYS A 41 23.02 27.49 -21.16
N PRO A 42 24.35 27.24 -21.22
CA PRO A 42 25.12 26.67 -20.12
C PRO A 42 24.96 27.43 -18.80
N GLU A 43 24.96 28.76 -18.82
CA GLU A 43 24.73 29.60 -17.63
C GLU A 43 23.37 29.33 -16.99
N CYS A 44 22.31 29.23 -17.80
CA CYS A 44 20.95 29.00 -17.30
C CYS A 44 20.76 27.57 -16.79
N MET A 45 21.42 26.60 -17.42
CA MET A 45 21.46 25.20 -16.97
C MET A 45 22.17 25.06 -15.63
N GLU A 46 23.30 25.76 -15.44
CA GLU A 46 24.04 25.70 -14.18
C GLU A 46 23.26 26.35 -13.03
N GLN A 47 22.61 27.49 -13.28
CA GLN A 47 21.68 28.07 -12.30
C GLN A 47 20.52 27.13 -11.94
N PHE A 48 19.99 26.40 -12.93
CA PHE A 48 18.92 25.43 -12.69
C PHE A 48 19.43 24.23 -11.85
N ARG A 49 20.64 23.74 -12.13
CA ARG A 49 21.29 22.67 -11.35
C ARG A 49 21.54 23.10 -9.90
N GLN A 50 22.04 24.31 -9.69
CA GLN A 50 22.26 24.88 -8.36
C GLN A 50 20.95 25.05 -7.59
N TRP A 51 19.89 25.54 -8.24
CA TRP A 51 18.55 25.62 -7.65
C TRP A 51 18.01 24.23 -7.27
N ARG A 52 18.13 23.22 -8.15
CA ARG A 52 17.68 21.84 -7.87
C ARG A 52 18.41 21.21 -6.70
N ASN A 53 19.71 21.50 -6.55
CA ASN A 53 20.55 20.89 -5.52
C ASN A 53 20.51 21.66 -4.18
N ASN A 54 19.92 22.86 -4.14
CA ASN A 54 19.71 23.61 -2.91
C ASN A 54 18.34 23.25 -2.29
N LYS A 55 18.39 22.60 -1.12
CA LYS A 55 17.19 22.11 -0.41
C LYS A 55 16.27 23.25 0.06
N ASP A 56 16.81 24.44 0.33
CA ASP A 56 16.03 25.57 0.85
C ASP A 56 15.23 26.29 -0.25
N THR A 57 15.74 26.31 -1.49
CA THR A 57 15.06 26.97 -2.63
C THR A 57 13.94 26.14 -3.26
N CYS A 58 13.84 24.85 -2.93
CA CYS A 58 12.74 24.00 -3.35
C CYS A 58 11.48 24.21 -2.47
N ILE A 59 11.65 24.80 -1.28
CA ILE A 59 10.58 25.02 -0.30
C ILE A 59 9.81 26.32 -0.59
N THR A 60 10.52 27.38 -1.00
CA THR A 60 9.92 28.66 -1.36
C THR A 60 9.71 28.74 -2.87
N HIS A 61 8.48 28.50 -3.33
CA HIS A 61 8.07 28.53 -4.73
C HIS A 61 8.32 29.88 -5.44
N GLN A 62 9.57 30.20 -5.75
CA GLN A 62 9.95 31.20 -6.74
C GLN A 62 10.65 30.50 -7.89
N LEU A 63 9.88 29.66 -8.60
CA LEU A 63 10.21 29.34 -9.98
C LEU A 63 10.29 30.68 -10.75
N PRO A 64 11.33 30.91 -11.57
CA PRO A 64 11.28 31.97 -12.57
C PRO A 64 10.02 31.72 -13.40
N GLN A 65 9.13 32.72 -13.48
CA GLN A 65 7.81 32.59 -14.10
C GLN A 65 7.95 32.03 -15.53
N LEU A 66 7.71 30.73 -15.71
CA LEU A 66 7.60 30.12 -17.03
C LEU A 66 6.21 30.44 -17.59
N PRO A 67 6.06 30.62 -18.91
CA PRO A 67 4.76 30.89 -19.52
C PRO A 67 3.80 29.74 -19.18
N LYS A 68 2.63 30.09 -18.64
CA LYS A 68 1.58 29.13 -18.27
C LYS A 68 1.06 28.46 -19.54
N LEU A 69 1.11 27.13 -19.60
CA LEU A 69 0.40 26.36 -20.63
C LEU A 69 -1.12 26.55 -20.47
N PRO A 70 -1.90 26.52 -21.56
CA PRO A 70 -3.35 26.70 -21.52
C PRO A 70 -4.00 25.59 -20.69
N THR A 71 -4.69 25.99 -19.63
CA THR A 71 -5.44 25.11 -18.72
C THR A 71 -6.66 24.51 -19.41
N GLY A 72 -6.75 23.18 -19.48
CA GLY A 72 -8.00 22.51 -19.87
C GLY A 72 -7.84 21.14 -20.51
N GLN A 73 -7.22 20.18 -19.83
CA GLN A 73 -7.46 18.76 -20.14
C GLN A 73 -7.25 17.91 -18.88
N LEU A 74 -8.35 17.37 -18.36
CA LEU A 74 -8.33 16.35 -17.30
C LEU A 74 -7.74 15.08 -17.91
N VAL A 75 -6.59 14.64 -17.42
CA VAL A 75 -6.04 13.31 -17.72
C VAL A 75 -6.62 12.31 -16.73
N SER A 76 -7.12 11.20 -17.25
CA SER A 76 -7.68 10.06 -16.50
C SER A 76 -6.63 9.36 -15.64
N ASP A 77 -7.10 8.68 -14.59
CA ASP A 77 -6.34 8.07 -13.47
C ASP A 77 -5.31 6.96 -13.82
N ASP A 78 -5.01 6.72 -15.10
CA ASP A 78 -4.15 5.62 -15.55
C ASP A 78 -2.68 6.00 -15.82
N PHE A 79 -2.25 7.22 -15.45
CA PHE A 79 -0.86 7.64 -15.60
C PHE A 79 -0.24 8.01 -14.26
N VAL A 80 0.15 7.01 -13.47
CA VAL A 80 0.98 7.23 -12.27
C VAL A 80 2.43 7.46 -12.71
N PRO A 81 2.98 8.68 -12.66
CA PRO A 81 4.37 8.92 -13.04
C PRO A 81 5.26 8.48 -11.88
N ALA A 82 6.02 7.41 -12.09
CA ALA A 82 7.16 7.07 -11.25
C ALA A 82 8.17 8.23 -11.25
N HIS A 83 8.05 9.15 -10.29
CA HIS A 83 9.09 9.81 -9.52
C HIS A 83 8.43 10.87 -8.63
N HIS A 84 8.27 10.53 -7.35
CA HIS A 84 7.91 11.44 -6.25
C HIS A 84 8.88 12.63 -6.19
N CYS A 85 8.59 13.70 -6.93
CA CYS A 85 8.76 15.02 -6.34
C CYS A 85 7.57 15.17 -5.40
N ARG A 86 7.78 15.01 -4.09
CA ARG A 86 6.77 15.30 -3.07
C ARG A 86 6.50 16.80 -3.10
N VAL A 87 5.74 17.27 -4.08
CA VAL A 87 4.95 18.48 -3.93
C VAL A 87 3.95 18.11 -2.86
N TYR A 88 4.32 18.41 -1.61
CA TYR A 88 3.55 18.29 -0.38
C TYR A 88 2.19 17.63 -0.59
N ASP A 89 2.14 16.31 -0.40
CA ASP A 89 0.87 15.67 -0.03
C ASP A 89 0.27 16.59 1.04
N GLU A 90 -0.90 17.16 0.78
CA GLU A 90 -1.66 17.92 1.77
C GLU A 90 -1.56 17.18 3.10
N PRO A 91 -1.29 17.85 4.23
CA PRO A 91 -1.09 17.15 5.50
C PRO A 91 -2.26 16.21 5.69
N ARG A 92 -1.99 14.90 5.64
CA ARG A 92 -3.01 13.87 5.87
C ARG A 92 -3.69 14.31 7.15
N LYS A 93 -4.99 14.58 7.10
CA LYS A 93 -5.77 14.87 8.31
C LYS A 93 -5.43 13.75 9.29
N GLU A 94 -4.68 14.08 10.33
CA GLU A 94 -4.36 13.15 11.40
C GLU A 94 -5.66 12.94 12.17
N GLU A 95 -6.48 12.03 11.65
CA GLU A 95 -7.68 11.62 12.35
C GLU A 95 -7.22 10.84 13.57
N GLY A 96 -7.32 11.50 14.73
CA GLY A 96 -6.92 10.94 16.02
C GLY A 96 -7.61 9.61 16.33
N PRO A 97 -7.18 8.92 17.39
CA PRO A 97 -7.63 7.56 17.71
C PRO A 97 -9.16 7.51 17.81
N LYS A 98 -9.78 6.76 16.87
CA LYS A 98 -11.21 6.49 16.88
C LYS A 98 -11.49 5.32 17.81
N LYS A 99 -12.54 5.45 18.63
CA LYS A 99 -13.02 4.37 19.49
C LYS A 99 -14.02 3.53 18.71
N TYR A 100 -13.85 2.22 18.76
CA TYR A 100 -14.76 1.25 18.14
C TYR A 100 -15.21 0.23 19.19
N ARG A 101 -16.41 -0.32 19.00
CA ARG A 101 -16.92 -1.45 19.80
C ARG A 101 -17.03 -2.68 18.90
N LYS A 102 -16.69 -3.86 19.44
CA LYS A 102 -16.89 -5.14 18.74
C LYS A 102 -18.39 -5.31 18.50
N LYS A 103 -18.78 -5.70 17.29
CA LYS A 103 -20.18 -6.09 17.02
C LYS A 103 -20.47 -7.39 17.78
N PRO A 104 -21.69 -7.58 18.32
CA PRO A 104 -22.11 -8.90 18.79
C PRO A 104 -22.04 -9.86 17.59
N VAL A 105 -21.43 -11.03 17.79
CA VAL A 105 -21.24 -12.05 16.75
C VAL A 105 -21.75 -13.36 17.32
N GLU A 106 -22.77 -13.91 16.69
CA GLU A 106 -23.20 -15.29 16.90
C GLU A 106 -22.23 -16.22 16.19
N VAL A 107 -21.81 -17.29 16.87
CA VAL A 107 -20.88 -18.29 16.32
C VAL A 107 -21.50 -19.67 16.42
N GLU A 108 -21.18 -20.53 15.46
CA GLU A 108 -21.45 -21.95 15.56
C GLU A 108 -20.22 -22.67 16.12
N ALA A 109 -20.43 -23.54 17.08
CA ALA A 109 -19.37 -24.34 17.67
C ALA A 109 -19.82 -25.77 17.96
N ILE A 110 -18.90 -26.71 17.85
CA ILE A 110 -19.09 -28.11 18.26
C ILE A 110 -17.99 -28.50 19.25
N GLN A 111 -18.37 -29.11 20.38
CA GLN A 111 -17.39 -29.63 21.32
C GLN A 111 -16.80 -30.94 20.78
N TYR A 112 -15.47 -31.02 20.70
CA TYR A 112 -14.78 -32.25 20.34
C TYR A 112 -14.72 -33.21 21.54
N THR A 113 -15.26 -34.41 21.38
CA THR A 113 -15.29 -35.48 22.39
C THR A 113 -14.75 -36.78 21.79
N ALA A 114 -14.52 -37.80 22.61
CA ALA A 114 -14.02 -39.10 22.13
C ALA A 114 -14.98 -39.81 21.14
N GLY A 115 -16.28 -39.49 21.17
CA GLY A 115 -17.31 -40.20 20.41
C GLY A 115 -17.83 -39.48 19.17
N ASN A 116 -17.40 -38.25 18.89
CA ASN A 116 -17.98 -37.42 17.84
C ASN A 116 -16.98 -36.91 16.80
N LEU A 117 -15.85 -37.61 16.64
CA LEU A 117 -14.82 -37.25 15.66
C LEU A 117 -15.39 -37.03 14.25
N GLU A 118 -16.26 -37.93 13.79
CA GLU A 118 -16.89 -37.81 12.46
C GLU A 118 -17.74 -36.54 12.32
N GLN A 119 -18.45 -36.14 13.38
CA GLN A 119 -19.24 -34.91 13.38
C GLN A 119 -18.35 -33.68 13.33
N VAL A 120 -17.22 -33.70 14.05
CA VAL A 120 -16.25 -32.60 14.04
C VAL A 120 -15.59 -32.47 12.66
N LEU A 121 -15.22 -33.59 12.04
CA LEU A 121 -14.68 -33.61 10.67
C LEU A 121 -15.71 -33.11 9.66
N ALA A 122 -16.98 -33.51 9.79
CA ALA A 122 -18.05 -33.02 8.93
C ALA A 122 -18.33 -31.52 9.13
N PHE A 123 -18.21 -31.02 10.37
CA PHE A 123 -18.40 -29.61 10.69
C PHE A 123 -17.30 -28.72 10.10
N ALA A 124 -16.04 -29.10 10.29
CA ALA A 124 -14.89 -28.30 9.85
C ALA A 124 -14.43 -28.63 8.42
N GLY A 125 -14.90 -29.72 7.83
CA GLY A 125 -14.61 -30.11 6.45
C GLY A 125 -13.12 -30.25 6.17
N GLU A 126 -12.67 -29.64 5.07
CA GLU A 126 -11.26 -29.67 4.64
C GLU A 126 -10.31 -28.99 5.65
N SER A 127 -10.83 -28.13 6.53
CA SER A 127 -10.02 -27.48 7.57
C SER A 127 -9.70 -28.40 8.74
N ALA A 128 -10.23 -29.62 8.81
CA ALA A 128 -9.93 -30.58 9.87
C ALA A 128 -9.24 -31.83 9.34
N GLU A 129 -8.13 -32.20 9.99
CA GLU A 129 -7.32 -33.36 9.64
C GLU A 129 -7.15 -34.27 10.86
N TRP A 130 -7.54 -35.53 10.72
CA TRP A 130 -7.29 -36.55 11.73
C TRP A 130 -5.99 -37.30 11.43
N ASN A 131 -5.02 -37.18 12.32
CA ASN A 131 -3.80 -37.98 12.26
C ASN A 131 -4.01 -39.33 12.95
N THR A 132 -4.11 -40.41 12.16
CA THR A 132 -4.34 -41.77 12.65
C THR A 132 -3.17 -42.36 13.44
N GLU A 133 -1.93 -41.98 13.13
CA GLU A 133 -0.74 -42.51 13.82
C GLU A 133 -0.58 -41.89 15.21
N ALA A 134 -0.77 -40.58 15.32
CA ALA A 134 -0.63 -39.84 16.55
C ALA A 134 -1.93 -39.79 17.39
N GLN A 135 -3.06 -40.23 16.81
CA GLN A 135 -4.41 -40.12 17.40
C GLN A 135 -4.73 -38.67 17.81
N ARG A 136 -4.49 -37.73 16.90
CA ARG A 136 -4.60 -36.28 17.14
C ARG A 136 -5.42 -35.60 16.04
N LEU A 137 -6.28 -34.68 16.46
CA LEU A 137 -7.08 -33.85 15.55
C LEU A 137 -6.36 -32.52 15.34
N TYR A 138 -6.16 -32.13 14.09
CA TYR A 138 -5.58 -30.85 13.71
C TYR A 138 -6.61 -30.01 12.96
N ILE A 139 -6.63 -28.71 13.24
CA ILE A 139 -7.44 -27.72 12.53
C ILE A 139 -6.50 -26.77 11.79
N GLU A 140 -6.67 -26.65 10.48
CA GLU A 140 -5.98 -25.67 9.65
C GLU A 140 -6.59 -24.29 9.85
N THR A 141 -5.79 -23.38 10.39
CA THR A 141 -6.13 -21.97 10.60
C THR A 141 -5.23 -21.08 9.72
N LEU A 142 -5.51 -19.78 9.68
CA LEU A 142 -4.65 -18.81 8.97
C LEU A 142 -3.23 -18.72 9.55
N GLU A 143 -3.04 -19.11 10.81
CA GLU A 143 -1.75 -19.13 11.51
C GLU A 143 -1.02 -20.48 11.36
N GLY A 144 -1.68 -21.48 10.78
CA GLY A 144 -1.16 -22.83 10.58
C GLY A 144 -2.04 -23.91 11.23
N LYS A 145 -1.47 -25.11 11.40
CA LYS A 145 -2.15 -26.27 11.98
C LYS A 145 -2.14 -26.20 13.51
N HIS A 146 -3.34 -26.16 14.12
CA HIS A 146 -3.51 -26.20 15.56
C HIS A 146 -4.03 -27.54 16.03
N LEU A 147 -3.47 -28.05 17.13
CA LEU A 147 -3.92 -29.28 17.76
C LEU A 147 -5.21 -29.03 18.54
N ALA A 148 -6.26 -29.76 18.20
CA ALA A 148 -7.48 -29.86 18.99
C ALA A 148 -7.42 -31.10 19.89
N THR A 149 -7.68 -30.90 21.17
CA THR A 149 -7.76 -31.98 22.17
C THR A 149 -9.21 -32.23 22.56
N GLN A 150 -9.50 -33.43 23.07
CA GLN A 150 -10.83 -33.75 23.57
C GLN A 150 -11.22 -32.77 24.69
N GLY A 151 -12.43 -32.25 24.63
CA GLY A 151 -12.96 -31.18 25.47
C GLY A 151 -12.93 -29.80 24.81
N ASP A 152 -12.09 -29.59 23.79
CA ASP A 152 -12.00 -28.32 23.07
C ASP A 152 -13.22 -28.10 22.17
N TYR A 153 -13.63 -26.85 22.03
CA TYR A 153 -14.65 -26.42 21.08
C TYR A 153 -14.00 -26.08 19.74
N ILE A 154 -14.57 -26.57 18.64
CA ILE A 154 -14.23 -26.13 17.29
C ILE A 154 -15.26 -25.09 16.88
N ILE A 155 -14.80 -23.86 16.62
CA ILE A 155 -15.67 -22.71 16.36
C ILE A 155 -15.53 -22.30 14.90
N ARG A 156 -16.65 -22.00 14.24
CA ARG A 156 -16.68 -21.40 12.90
C ARG A 156 -16.65 -19.87 13.02
N GLY A 157 -15.61 -19.27 12.47
CA GLY A 157 -15.44 -17.82 12.35
C GLY A 157 -16.31 -17.20 11.24
N ILE A 158 -16.33 -15.87 11.20
CA ILE A 158 -17.18 -15.09 10.28
C ILE A 158 -16.77 -15.23 8.81
N ALA A 159 -15.49 -15.49 8.54
CA ALA A 159 -14.99 -15.67 7.18
C ALA A 159 -15.00 -17.14 6.74
N GLY A 160 -15.61 -18.03 7.55
CA GLY A 160 -15.60 -19.47 7.34
C GLY A 160 -14.31 -20.16 7.82
N GLU A 161 -13.47 -19.47 8.59
CA GLU A 161 -12.32 -20.10 9.24
C GLU A 161 -12.75 -20.97 10.42
N TYR A 162 -11.95 -21.99 10.77
CA TYR A 162 -12.18 -22.81 11.96
C TYR A 162 -11.02 -22.68 12.92
N TYR A 163 -11.31 -22.72 14.22
CA TYR A 163 -10.26 -22.69 15.25
C TYR A 163 -10.67 -23.50 16.48
N PRO A 164 -9.72 -24.20 17.12
CA PRO A 164 -9.95 -24.86 18.40
C PRO A 164 -9.91 -23.84 19.54
N CYS A 165 -10.79 -24.00 20.52
CA CYS A 165 -10.93 -23.15 21.69
C CYS A 165 -11.06 -24.00 22.95
N LYS A 166 -10.39 -23.61 24.03
CA LYS A 166 -10.48 -24.34 25.31
C LYS A 166 -11.85 -24.11 25.95
N PRO A 167 -12.44 -25.12 26.62
CA PRO A 167 -13.81 -25.04 27.14
C PRO A 167 -14.00 -23.95 28.20
N ASP A 168 -12.98 -23.70 29.02
CA ASP A 168 -12.93 -22.60 29.99
C ASP A 168 -13.00 -21.22 29.30
N ILE A 169 -12.17 -21.00 28.28
CA ILE A 169 -12.20 -19.75 27.50
C ILE A 169 -13.53 -19.60 26.74
N PHE A 170 -14.07 -20.70 26.20
CA PHE A 170 -15.32 -20.69 25.47
C PHE A 170 -16.50 -20.26 26.36
N ALA A 171 -16.63 -20.86 27.53
CA ALA A 171 -17.70 -20.55 28.48
C ALA A 171 -17.61 -19.12 29.06
N GLU A 172 -16.41 -18.56 29.15
CA GLU A 172 -16.22 -17.15 29.54
C GLU A 172 -16.55 -16.16 28.42
N THR A 173 -16.47 -16.59 27.15
CA THR A 173 -16.58 -15.71 25.98
C THR A 173 -17.96 -15.77 25.31
N TYR A 174 -18.63 -16.92 25.37
CA TYR A 174 -19.87 -17.20 24.65
C TYR A 174 -20.95 -17.70 25.59
N GLU A 175 -22.19 -17.30 25.32
CA GLU A 175 -23.39 -17.82 25.98
C GLU A 175 -24.22 -18.63 24.98
N GLU A 176 -24.91 -19.67 25.46
CA GLU A 176 -25.81 -20.45 24.61
C GLU A 176 -27.05 -19.60 24.30
N GLU A 177 -27.32 -19.38 23.02
CA GLU A 177 -28.56 -18.74 22.60
C GLU A 177 -29.74 -19.69 22.91
N PRO A 178 -30.77 -19.25 23.66
CA PRO A 178 -31.93 -20.08 23.93
C PRO A 178 -32.68 -20.31 22.61
N ASN A 179 -32.53 -21.52 22.05
CA ASN A 179 -33.30 -21.98 20.91
C ASN A 179 -34.79 -21.82 21.23
N ASN A 180 -35.43 -20.82 20.62
CA ASN A 180 -36.87 -20.64 20.73
C ASN A 180 -37.53 -21.71 19.83
N ALA A 181 -37.74 -22.88 20.43
CA ALA A 181 -38.27 -24.10 19.82
C ALA A 181 -39.70 -23.93 19.26
#